data_AF-A4NZ22-F1
#
_entry.id   AF-A4NZ22-F1
#
_cell.length_a   1.000
_cell.length_b   1.000
_cell.length_c   1.000
_cell.angle_alpha   90.00
_cell.angle_beta   90.00
_cell.angle_gamma   90.00
#
_symmetry.space_group_name_H-M   'P 1'
#
loop_
_entity.id
_entity.type
_entity.pdbx_description
1 polymer ?
#
loop_
_entity_poly.entity_id
_entity_poly.type
_entity_poly.pdbx_seq_one_letter_code
_entity_poly.pdbx_strand_id
1 'polypeptide(L)'
;MIFERPDFNLKSYVESQKFGFTYGRKIRLTFRINKDIGGFLTETPLSMDQTVKDCGTEYEISATVIKSAMLEWWIAHFGEDYQEIDRTYLDENA
;
A
#
# COMPACT_ATOMS: atom_id res chain seq x y z
N MET A 1 -28.78 8.70 31.10
CA MET A 1 -27.71 9.41 30.36
C MET A 1 -28.14 9.41 28.91
N ILE A 2 -28.37 10.59 28.32
CA ILE A 2 -28.83 10.71 26.93
C ILE A 2 -27.57 10.86 26.09
N PHE A 3 -27.42 10.03 25.05
CA PHE A 3 -26.34 10.18 24.08
C PHE A 3 -26.67 11.33 23.14
N GLU A 4 -25.87 12.39 23.16
CA GLU A 4 -25.94 13.46 22.16
C GLU A 4 -25.03 13.13 20.99
N ARG A 5 -25.61 13.08 19.79
CA ARG A 5 -24.87 12.77 18.57
C ARG A 5 -23.99 13.98 18.20
N PRO A 6 -22.66 13.80 18.07
CA PRO A 6 -21.79 14.88 17.65
C PRO A 6 -22.04 15.25 16.18
N ASP A 7 -21.76 16.51 15.84
CA ASP A 7 -21.73 16.96 14.44
C ASP A 7 -20.50 16.37 13.73
N PHE A 8 -20.70 15.20 13.13
CA PHE A 8 -19.65 14.40 12.51
C PHE A 8 -19.67 14.54 10.99
N ASN A 9 -18.55 15.00 10.43
CA ASN A 9 -18.32 15.02 8.99
C ASN A 9 -17.32 13.94 8.59
N LEU A 10 -17.78 12.93 7.82
CA LEU A 10 -16.94 11.81 7.39
C LEU A 10 -15.76 12.25 6.53
N LYS A 11 -15.97 13.21 5.61
CA LYS A 11 -14.93 13.70 4.71
C LYS A 11 -13.80 14.36 5.50
N SER A 12 -14.13 15.31 6.38
CA SER A 12 -13.14 15.97 7.25
C SER A 12 -12.44 14.98 8.17
N TYR A 13 -13.14 13.96 8.66
CA TYR A 13 -12.53 12.92 9.50
C TYR A 13 -11.51 12.07 8.73
N VAL A 14 -11.84 11.67 7.49
CA VAL A 14 -10.93 10.95 6.57
C VAL A 14 -9.73 11.83 6.19
N GLU A 15 -9.97 13.09 5.82
CA GLU A 15 -8.92 14.06 5.46
C GLU A 15 -8.02 14.40 6.65
N SER A 16 -8.54 14.38 7.88
CA SER A 16 -7.76 14.60 9.10
C SER A 16 -6.80 13.46 9.46
N GLN A 17 -6.66 12.44 8.59
CA GLN A 17 -5.82 11.25 8.78
C GLN A 17 -6.18 10.45 10.04
N LYS A 18 -7.41 10.62 10.55
CA LYS A 18 -7.95 9.90 11.72
C LYS A 18 -8.71 8.63 11.36
N PHE A 19 -8.81 8.31 10.08
CA PHE A 19 -9.41 7.09 9.58
C PHE A 19 -8.33 6.05 9.25
N GLY A 20 -8.55 4.81 9.68
CA GLY A 20 -7.57 3.73 9.74
C GLY A 20 -6.67 3.56 8.51
N PHE A 21 -5.46 3.05 8.79
CA PHE A 21 -4.41 2.64 7.85
C PHE A 21 -3.83 3.71 6.91
N THR A 22 -4.41 4.91 6.85
CA THR A 22 -3.83 6.05 6.11
C THR A 22 -2.70 6.75 6.87
N TYR A 23 -2.42 6.31 8.10
CA TYR A 23 -1.29 6.79 8.90
C TYR A 23 0.01 6.15 8.43
N GLY A 24 1.00 6.96 8.06
CA GLY A 24 2.31 6.48 7.62
C GLY A 24 3.00 7.44 6.67
N ARG A 25 4.28 7.18 6.37
CA ARG A 25 5.02 7.91 5.34
C ARG A 25 4.78 7.27 3.98
N LYS A 26 4.73 8.08 2.92
CA LYS A 26 4.75 7.57 1.55
C LYS A 26 6.09 6.90 1.28
N ILE A 27 6.04 5.72 0.68
CA ILE A 27 7.21 5.00 0.22
C ILE A 27 6.99 4.59 -1.24
N ARG A 28 8.10 4.46 -1.97
CA ARG A 28 8.19 3.59 -3.13
C ARG A 28 8.39 2.17 -2.59
N LEU A 29 7.42 1.30 -2.86
CA LEU A 29 7.56 -0.13 -2.63
C LEU A 29 7.91 -0.79 -3.95
N THR A 30 8.98 -1.59 -3.98
CA THR A 30 9.35 -2.42 -5.12
C THR A 30 9.57 -3.85 -4.66
N PHE A 31 9.08 -4.85 -5.40
CA PHE A 31 9.29 -6.26 -5.08
C PHE A 31 9.13 -7.13 -6.34
N ARG A 32 9.60 -8.38 -6.25
CA ARG A 32 9.36 -9.43 -7.24
C ARG A 32 8.35 -10.44 -6.75
N ILE A 33 7.53 -10.94 -7.67
CA ILE A 33 6.51 -11.94 -7.40
C ILE A 33 6.31 -12.86 -8.59
N ASN A 34 6.08 -14.15 -8.33
CA ASN A 34 5.71 -15.09 -9.39
C ASN A 34 4.40 -14.66 -10.07
N LYS A 35 4.30 -14.83 -11.39
CA LYS A 35 3.10 -14.43 -12.15
C LYS A 35 1.81 -15.14 -11.72
N ASP A 36 1.90 -16.40 -11.31
CA ASP A 36 0.74 -17.20 -10.87
C ASP A 36 0.09 -16.60 -9.62
N ILE A 37 0.88 -15.92 -8.80
CA ILE A 37 0.43 -15.29 -7.54
C ILE A 37 0.20 -13.79 -7.76
N GLY A 38 1.06 -13.11 -8.52
CA GLY A 38 1.03 -11.67 -8.74
C GLY A 38 0.15 -11.19 -9.88
N GLY A 39 -0.51 -12.08 -10.61
CA GLY A 39 -1.40 -11.72 -11.73
C GLY A 39 -2.48 -10.71 -11.32
N PHE A 40 -3.04 -10.84 -10.10
CA PHE A 40 -4.10 -9.93 -9.63
C PHE A 40 -3.63 -8.48 -9.52
N LEU A 41 -2.33 -8.21 -9.34
CA LEU A 41 -1.80 -6.85 -9.28
C LEU A 41 -1.84 -6.14 -10.63
N THR A 42 -1.98 -6.88 -11.74
CA THR A 42 -2.19 -6.28 -13.07
C THR A 42 -3.63 -5.80 -13.27
N GLU A 43 -4.57 -6.34 -12.50
CA GLU A 43 -6.00 -6.00 -12.55
C GLU A 43 -6.39 -5.00 -11.45
N THR A 44 -5.88 -5.22 -10.24
CA THR A 44 -6.13 -4.41 -9.04
C THR A 44 -4.81 -3.84 -8.52
N PRO A 45 -4.32 -2.73 -9.10
CA PRO A 45 -3.04 -2.15 -8.69
C PRO A 45 -3.09 -1.58 -7.28
N LEU A 46 -1.95 -1.59 -6.59
CA LEU A 46 -1.79 -1.03 -5.24
C LEU A 46 -2.02 0.49 -5.20
N SER A 47 -1.67 1.17 -6.29
CA SER A 47 -1.84 2.62 -6.48
C SER A 47 -1.89 2.97 -7.97
N MET A 48 -2.33 4.19 -8.30
CA MET A 48 -2.50 4.61 -9.70
C MET A 48 -1.17 4.70 -10.47
N ASP A 49 -0.07 4.92 -9.77
CA ASP A 49 1.27 5.02 -10.33
C ASP A 49 2.04 3.70 -10.27
N GLN A 50 1.33 2.58 -10.06
CA GLN A 50 1.94 1.26 -10.12
C GLN A 50 2.49 0.97 -11.51
N THR A 51 3.71 0.45 -11.55
CA THR A 51 4.32 -0.13 -12.75
C THR A 51 4.52 -1.63 -12.59
N VAL A 52 4.42 -2.34 -13.70
CA VAL A 52 4.63 -3.79 -13.78
C VAL A 52 5.65 -4.03 -14.89
N LYS A 53 6.75 -4.69 -14.54
CA LYS A 53 7.77 -5.14 -15.49
C LYS A 53 7.76 -6.66 -15.54
N ASP A 54 7.62 -7.18 -16.76
CA ASP A 54 7.67 -8.62 -17.01
C ASP A 54 9.14 -9.10 -17.00
N CYS A 55 9.44 -10.03 -16.08
CA CYS A 55 10.77 -10.63 -15.92
C CYS A 55 10.79 -12.12 -16.31
N GLY A 56 9.84 -12.59 -17.11
CA GLY A 56 9.75 -13.98 -17.56
C GLY A 56 8.75 -14.79 -16.74
N THR A 57 9.20 -15.43 -15.66
CA THR A 57 8.33 -16.19 -14.74
C THR A 57 7.76 -15.32 -13.61
N GLU A 58 8.24 -14.09 -13.50
CA GLU A 58 7.94 -13.17 -12.40
C GLU A 58 7.57 -11.79 -12.93
N TYR A 59 6.91 -11.01 -12.07
CA TYR A 59 6.74 -9.58 -12.21
C TYR A 59 7.62 -8.83 -11.22
N GLU A 60 8.22 -7.74 -11.67
CA GLU A 60 8.76 -6.69 -10.80
C GLU A 60 7.71 -5.57 -10.72
N ILE A 61 7.18 -5.36 -9.51
CA ILE A 61 6.13 -4.39 -9.23
C ILE A 61 6.74 -3.19 -8.52
N SER A 62 6.35 -1.97 -8.90
CA SER A 62 6.71 -0.75 -8.17
C SER A 62 5.52 0.18 -8.01
N ALA A 63 5.22 0.64 -6.79
CA ALA A 63 4.04 1.48 -6.50
C ALA A 63 4.30 2.50 -5.37
N THR A 64 3.60 3.65 -5.38
CA THR A 64 3.60 4.56 -4.21
C THR A 64 2.56 4.08 -3.23
N VAL A 65 2.99 3.69 -2.04
CA VAL A 65 2.09 3.22 -0.99
C VAL A 65 2.36 3.95 0.32
N ILE A 66 1.38 3.93 1.22
CA ILE A 66 1.56 4.39 2.59
C ILE A 66 2.16 3.25 3.40
N LYS A 67 3.31 3.51 4.04
CA LYS A 67 3.90 2.58 5.00
C LYS A 67 3.05 2.54 6.27
N SER A 68 2.04 1.67 6.25
CA SER A 68 1.08 1.44 7.32
C SER A 68 1.26 0.05 7.90
N ALA A 69 0.69 -0.19 9.09
CA ALA A 69 0.64 -1.54 9.64
C ALA A 69 -0.04 -2.53 8.66
N MET A 70 -1.12 -2.12 7.98
CA MET A 70 -1.82 -2.98 7.01
C MET A 70 -0.93 -3.39 5.85
N LEU A 71 -0.07 -2.50 5.35
CA LEU A 71 0.91 -2.86 4.34
C LEU A 71 1.90 -3.90 4.87
N GLU A 72 2.42 -3.73 6.10
CA GLU A 72 3.33 -4.70 6.70
C GLU A 72 2.67 -6.07 6.89
N TRP A 73 1.40 -6.10 7.33
CA TRP A 73 0.61 -7.34 7.42
C TRP A 73 0.37 -7.98 6.05
N TRP A 74 0.05 -7.17 5.04
CA TRP A 74 -0.13 -7.63 3.67
C TRP A 74 1.15 -8.26 3.12
N ILE A 75 2.31 -7.59 3.28
CA ILE A 75 3.61 -8.15 2.88
C ILE A 75 3.91 -9.45 3.64
N ALA A 76 3.67 -9.49 4.95
CA ALA A 76 3.92 -10.68 5.76
C ALA A 76 3.03 -11.88 5.36
N HIS A 77 1.82 -11.62 4.86
CA HIS A 77 0.90 -12.68 4.42
C HIS A 77 1.44 -13.49 3.23
N PHE A 78 2.16 -12.85 2.31
CA PHE A 78 2.68 -13.53 1.12
C PHE A 78 4.04 -14.21 1.32
N GLY A 79 4.66 -14.06 2.50
CA GLY A 79 5.83 -14.86 2.90
C GLY A 79 6.96 -14.89 1.84
N GLU A 80 7.32 -16.10 1.38
CA GLU A 80 8.42 -16.36 0.45
C GLU A 80 8.09 -16.06 -1.01
N ASP A 81 6.82 -15.82 -1.35
CA ASP A 81 6.39 -15.51 -2.72
C ASP A 81 6.80 -14.11 -3.16
N TYR A 82 7.16 -13.25 -2.19
CA TYR A 82 7.67 -11.90 -2.42
C TYR A 82 9.17 -11.87 -2.20
N GLN A 83 9.90 -11.50 -3.23
CA GLN A 83 11.35 -11.44 -3.22
C GLN A 83 11.84 -10.03 -3.51
N GLU A 84 13.10 -9.76 -3.17
CA GLU A 84 13.78 -8.49 -3.51
C GLU A 84 12.99 -7.24 -3.07
N ILE A 85 12.38 -7.27 -1.87
CA ILE A 85 11.52 -6.19 -1.38
C ILE A 85 12.35 -4.97 -0.98
N ASP A 86 12.23 -3.88 -1.74
CA ASP A 86 12.79 -2.56 -1.43
C ASP A 86 11.70 -1.59 -0.94
N ARG A 87 12.07 -0.74 0.02
CA ARG A 87 11.21 0.29 0.61
C ARG A 87 11.97 1.61 0.69
N THR A 88 11.77 2.46 -0.29
CA THR A 88 12.41 3.78 -0.34
C THR A 88 11.42 4.85 0.12
N TYR A 89 11.76 5.62 1.16
CA TYR A 89 10.92 6.74 1.59
C TYR A 89 10.89 7.84 0.53
N LEU A 90 9.69 8.34 0.26
CA LEU A 90 9.48 9.52 -0.57
C LEU A 90 9.38 10.69 0.41
N ASP A 91 10.52 11.27 0.78
CA ASP A 91 10.55 12.43 1.67
C ASP A 91 9.75 13.60 1.05
N GLU A 92 8.97 14.30 1.86
CA GLU A 92 8.39 15.61 1.49
C GLU A 92 9.35 16.78 1.80
N ASN A 93 10.60 16.51 2.20
CA ASN A 93 11.64 17.53 2.38
C ASN A 93 13.01 17.03 1.89
N ALA A 94 13.45 17.54 0.74
CA ALA A 94 14.87 17.80 0.47
C ALA A 94 15.24 19.17 1.06
#